data_AF-A0A7W1ZX37-F1
#
_entry.id   AF-A0A7W1ZX37-F1
#
_cell.length_a   1.000
_cell.length_b   1.000
_cell.length_c   1.000
_cell.angle_alpha   90.00
_cell.angle_beta   90.00
_cell.angle_gamma   90.00
#
_symmetry.space_group_name_H-M   'P 1'
#
loop_
_entity.id
_entity.type
_entity.pdbx_description
1 polymer ?
#
loop_
_entity_poly.entity_id
_entity_poly.type
_entity_poly.pdbx_seq_one_letter_code
_entity_poly.pdbx_strand_id
1 'polypeptide(L)' 'MERDNLMHGARTALNQNTEMREWCENYLREKERENHQDMSDEEFQKHWRYHRPEIMHAGAAESVQAYKTRGEK' A
#
# COMPACT_ATOMS: atom_id res chain seq x y z
N MET A 1 -18.27 -8.93 7.91
CA MET A 1 -17.93 -10.19 7.23
C MET A 1 -17.42 -9.95 5.81
N GLU A 2 -18.00 -9.03 5.02
CA GLU A 2 -17.56 -8.75 3.64
C GLU A 2 -16.21 -8.01 3.53
N ARG A 3 -15.96 -7.02 4.40
CA ARG A 3 -14.68 -6.26 4.42
C ARG A 3 -13.46 -7.13 4.75
N ASP A 4 -13.59 -8.09 5.66
CA ASP A 4 -12.50 -9.01 6.03
C ASP A 4 -12.12 -9.94 4.88
N ASN A 5 -13.12 -10.44 4.12
CA ASN A 5 -12.87 -11.29 2.95
C ASN A 5 -12.13 -10.53 1.85
N LEU A 6 -12.45 -9.24 1.67
CA LEU A 6 -11.84 -8.38 0.66
C LEU A 6 -10.39 -8.02 1.02
N MET A 7 -10.11 -7.75 2.30
CA MET A 7 -8.76 -7.56 2.82
C MET A 7 -7.92 -8.83 2.71
N HIS A 8 -8.46 -9.99 3.11
CA HIS A 8 -7.76 -11.26 3.01
C HIS A 8 -7.41 -11.61 1.55
N GLY A 9 -8.35 -11.40 0.62
CA GLY A 9 -8.13 -11.62 -0.81
C GLY A 9 -7.06 -10.70 -1.40
N ALA A 10 -7.06 -9.40 -1.04
CA ALA A 10 -6.05 -8.45 -1.49
C ALA A 10 -4.65 -8.82 -0.99
N ARG A 11 -4.52 -9.24 0.27
CA ARG A 11 -3.25 -9.70 0.83
C ARG A 11 -2.72 -10.96 0.15
N THR A 12 -3.61 -11.91 -0.17
CA THR A 12 -3.24 -13.11 -0.93
C THR A 12 -2.74 -12.74 -2.32
N ALA A 13 -3.41 -11.83 -3.02
CA ALA A 13 -2.96 -11.35 -4.33
C ALA A 13 -1.56 -10.71 -4.27
N LEU A 14 -1.31 -9.86 -3.27
CA LEU A 14 0.01 -9.23 -3.05
C LEU A 14 1.12 -10.23 -2.65
N ASN A 15 0.76 -11.43 -2.16
CA ASN A 15 1.74 -12.48 -1.88
C ASN A 15 2.03 -13.34 -3.12
N GLN A 16 1.12 -13.37 -4.10
CA GLN A 16 1.23 -14.18 -5.31
C GLN A 16 1.82 -13.42 -6.51
N ASN A 17 1.74 -12.09 -6.52
CA ASN A 17 2.24 -11.26 -7.60
C ASN A 17 3.20 -10.18 -7.08
N THR A 18 4.50 -10.40 -7.29
CA THR A 18 5.56 -9.49 -6.84
C THR A 18 5.50 -8.12 -7.52
N GLU A 19 5.20 -8.06 -8.82
CA GLU A 19 5.07 -6.79 -9.55
C GLU A 19 3.93 -5.94 -9.00
N MET A 20 2.77 -6.55 -8.78
CA MET A 20 1.62 -5.90 -8.15
C MET A 20 1.98 -5.42 -6.75
N ARG A 21 2.72 -6.24 -5.98
CA ARG A 21 3.17 -5.88 -4.64
C ARG A 21 4.08 -4.66 -4.63
N GLU A 22 5.08 -4.63 -5.50
CA GLU A 22 6.03 -3.51 -5.60
C GLU A 22 5.30 -2.21 -5.99
N TRP A 23 4.38 -2.29 -6.95
CA TRP A 23 3.59 -1.12 -7.34
C TRP A 23 2.70 -0.64 -6.19
N CYS A 24 2.01 -1.56 -5.50
CA CYS A 24 1.16 -1.22 -4.36
C CYS A 24 1.96 -0.62 -3.20
N GLU A 25 3.17 -1.12 -2.94
CA GLU A 25 4.07 -0.57 -1.91
C GLU A 25 4.46 0.86 -2.24
N ASN A 26 4.82 1.15 -3.50
CA ASN A 26 5.15 2.51 -3.93
C ASN A 26 3.94 3.45 -3.87
N TYR A 27 2.77 3.00 -4.35
CA TYR A 27 1.53 3.76 -4.26
C TYR A 27 1.21 4.16 -2.81
N LEU A 28 1.28 3.21 -1.88
CA LEU A 28 1.03 3.47 -0.47
C LEU A 28 2.12 4.34 0.16
N ARG A 29 3.38 4.20 -0.27
CA ARG A 29 4.49 5.05 0.20
C ARG A 29 4.31 6.50 -0.23
N GLU A 30 3.91 6.75 -1.46
CA GLU A 30 3.64 8.09 -1.98
C GLU A 30 2.48 8.74 -1.24
N LYS A 31 1.37 8.01 -1.10
CA LYS A 31 0.22 8.46 -0.31
C LYS A 31 0.58 8.75 1.15
N GLU A 32 1.39 7.90 1.77
CA GLU A 32 1.86 8.12 3.15
C GLU A 32 2.77 9.34 3.24
N ARG A 33 3.59 9.61 2.22
CA ARG A 33 4.44 10.81 2.13
C ARG A 33 3.60 12.08 2.05
N GLU A 34 2.52 12.05 1.27
CA GLU A 34 1.57 13.16 1.16
C GLU A 34 0.85 13.46 2.48
N ASN A 35 0.64 12.46 3.33
CA ASN A 35 0.05 12.63 4.67
C ASN A 35 1.05 13.14 5.73
N HIS A 36 2.35 13.07 5.44
CA HIS A 36 3.43 13.43 6.36
C HIS A 36 4.38 14.45 5.71
N GLN A 37 3.82 15.49 5.08
CA GLN A 37 4.60 16.54 4.41
C GLN A 37 5.50 17.33 5.37
N ASP A 38 5.11 17.39 6.64
CA ASP A 38 5.87 18.07 7.69
C ASP A 38 7.15 17.32 8.10
N MET A 39 7.26 16.02 7.78
CA MET A 39 8.47 15.25 8.04
C MET A 39 9.54 15.55 6.99
N SER A 40 10.79 15.66 7.43
CA SER A 40 11.93 15.58 6.51
C SER A 40 12.00 14.20 5.83
N ASP A 41 12.79 14.08 4.77
CA ASP A 41 12.96 12.81 4.06
C ASP A 41 13.59 11.73 4.95
N GLU A 42 14.50 12.09 5.86
CA GLU A 42 15.13 11.14 6.79
C GLU A 42 14.13 10.64 7.83
N GLU A 43 13.31 11.54 8.39
CA GLU A 43 12.24 11.20 9.32
C GLU A 43 11.19 10.31 8.66
N PHE A 44 10.81 10.64 7.42
CA PHE A 44 9.87 9.84 6.66
C PHE A 44 10.44 8.44 6.32
N GLN A 45 11.71 8.34 5.95
CA GLN A 45 12.34 7.03 5.71
C GLN A 45 12.33 6.17 6.97
N LYS A 46 12.60 6.78 8.14
CA LYS A 46 12.49 6.10 9.43
C LYS A 46 11.05 5.67 9.71
N HIS A 47 10.08 6.57 9.56
CA HIS A 47 8.65 6.27 9.72
C HIS A 47 8.22 5.09 8.85
N TRP A 48 8.53 5.15 7.55
CA TRP A 48 8.22 4.13 6.57
C TRP A 48 8.83 2.78 6.94
N ARG A 49 10.10 2.75 7.35
CA ARG A 49 10.78 1.51 7.75
C ARG A 49 10.04 0.76 8.85
N TYR A 50 9.44 1.46 9.82
CA TYR A 50 8.76 0.84 10.97
C TYR A 50 7.28 0.56 10.71
N HIS A 51 6.57 1.44 9.99
CA HIS A 51 5.12 1.33 9.82
C HIS A 51 4.72 0.63 8.51
N ARG A 52 5.65 0.42 7.57
CA ARG A 52 5.37 -0.23 6.27
C ARG A 52 4.53 -1.51 6.40
N PRO A 53 4.82 -2.48 7.30
CA PRO A 53 4.01 -3.70 7.37
C PRO A 53 2.54 -3.45 7.70
N GLU A 54 2.26 -2.49 8.59
CA GLU A 54 0.91 -2.12 9.01
C GLU A 54 0.20 -1.32 7.92
N ILE A 55 0.89 -0.37 7.30
CA ILE A 55 0.38 0.42 6.18
C ILE A 55 0.04 -0.50 5.00
N MET A 56 0.92 -1.43 4.65
CA MET A 56 0.67 -2.45 3.61
C MET A 56 -0.51 -3.35 3.95
N HIS A 57 -0.72 -3.66 5.23
CA HIS A 57 -1.87 -4.47 5.65
C HIS A 57 -3.17 -3.65 5.52
N ALA A 58 -3.23 -2.47 6.12
CA ALA A 58 -4.41 -1.62 6.12
C ALA A 58 -4.80 -1.13 4.71
N GLY A 59 -3.79 -0.82 3.89
CA GLY A 59 -3.95 -0.30 2.53
C GLY A 59 -4.09 -1.37 1.44
N ALA A 60 -3.99 -2.67 1.76
CA ALA A 60 -3.93 -3.74 0.76
C ALA A 60 -5.10 -3.72 -0.24
N ALA A 61 -6.34 -3.56 0.25
CA ALA A 61 -7.52 -3.55 -0.59
C ALA A 61 -7.54 -2.32 -1.53
N GLU A 62 -7.20 -1.16 -1.00
CA GLU A 62 -7.16 0.09 -1.75
C GLU A 62 -6.08 0.05 -2.83
N SER A 63 -4.85 -0.34 -2.47
CA SER A 63 -3.72 -0.35 -3.39
C SER A 63 -3.93 -1.36 -4.52
N VAL A 64 -4.50 -2.53 -4.22
CA VAL A 64 -4.84 -3.54 -5.24
C VAL A 64 -5.93 -3.03 -6.18
N GLN A 65 -6.93 -2.32 -5.66
CA GLN A 65 -7.96 -1.73 -6.51
C GLN A 65 -7.37 -0.66 -7.43
N ALA A 66 -6.52 0.23 -6.89
CA ALA A 66 -5.83 1.25 -7.68
C ALA A 66 -4.94 0.65 -8.78
N TYR A 67 -4.24 -0.46 -8.48
CA TYR A 67 -3.43 -1.20 -9.45
C TYR A 67 -4.27 -1.71 -10.63
N LYS A 68 -5.47 -2.24 -10.35
CA LYS A 68 -6.37 -2.78 -11.37
C LYS A 68 -6.92 -1.69 -12.28
N THR A 69 -7.25 -0.51 -11.73
CA THR A 69 -7.82 0.61 -12.48
C THR A 69 -6.77 1.48 -13.18
N ARG A 70 -5.47 1.28 -12.91
CA ARG A 70 -4.34 2.02 -13.47
C ARG A 70 -4.36 2.14 -15.00
N GLY A 71 -4.82 1.09 -15.69
CA GLY A 71 -4.84 1.01 -17.16
C GLY A 71 -6.18 1.38 -17.80
N GLU A 72 -7.18 1.81 -17.01
CA GLU A 72 -8.52 2.14 -17.49
C GLU A 72 -8.68 3.62 -17.89
N LYS A 73 -7.60 4.26 -18.36
CA LYS A 73 -7.59 5.64 -18.86
C LYS A 73 -6.95 5.75 -20.23
#